data_AF-A0AA52FD34-F1
#
_entry.id   AF-A0AA52FD34-F1
#
_cell.length_a   1.000
_cell.length_b   1.000
_cell.length_c   1.000
_cell.angle_alpha   90.00
_cell.angle_beta   90.00
_cell.angle_gamma   90.00
#
_symmetry.space_group_name_H-M   'P 1'
#
loop_
_entity.id
_entity.type
_entity.pdbx_description
1 polymer ?
#
loop_
_entity_poly.entity_id
_entity_poly.type
_entity_poly.pdbx_seq_one_letter_code
_entity_poly.pdbx_strand_id
1 'polypeptide(L)'
;MRLTVVPAVVVAGCVALGWSAPVATAVDDTDLIGTVSPSTARLGETVRLTLRNCGNPSEGGLAEGSLVGGESTARSPIGITNLEADASGALVGTATIVNAKPGERGTVFLACSSDMTKVAEVTVTIAP
;
A
#
# COMPACT_ATOMS: atom_id res chain seq x y z
N MET A 1 -11.78 -49.69 -17.39
CA MET A 1 -11.79 -48.25 -17.03
C MET A 1 -10.39 -47.71 -17.25
N ARG A 2 -10.26 -46.72 -18.16
CA ARG A 2 -9.18 -45.73 -18.41
C ARG A 2 -7.71 -46.21 -18.30
N LEU A 3 -6.98 -46.49 -19.41
CA LEU A 3 -6.19 -45.55 -20.28
C LEU A 3 -5.31 -44.58 -19.46
N THR A 4 -4.01 -44.35 -19.64
CA THR A 4 -2.90 -44.90 -20.46
C THR A 4 -1.65 -44.11 -20.05
N VAL A 5 -0.47 -44.75 -20.11
CA VAL A 5 0.86 -44.18 -20.47
C VAL A 5 1.52 -43.16 -19.52
N VAL A 6 2.59 -43.65 -18.87
CA VAL A 6 3.69 -42.91 -18.21
C VAL A 6 4.66 -42.40 -19.30
N PRO A 7 5.28 -41.21 -19.13
CA PRO A 7 5.71 -40.36 -20.22
C PRO A 7 7.08 -40.74 -20.77
N ALA A 8 7.27 -40.53 -22.07
CA ALA A 8 8.60 -40.49 -22.67
C ALA A 8 8.59 -39.42 -23.76
N VAL A 9 9.25 -38.29 -23.52
CA VAL A 9 10.18 -37.69 -24.48
C VAL A 9 11.26 -36.95 -23.69
N VAL A 10 12.43 -37.58 -23.64
CA VAL A 10 13.73 -36.94 -23.42
C VAL A 10 14.13 -36.30 -24.74
N VAL A 11 14.42 -35.01 -24.79
CA VAL A 11 15.33 -34.45 -25.80
C VAL A 11 16.18 -33.34 -25.19
N ALA A 12 17.46 -33.69 -25.10
CA ALA A 12 18.67 -32.92 -25.42
C ALA A 12 18.92 -31.58 -24.73
N GLY A 13 20.10 -31.53 -24.10
CA GLY A 13 20.66 -30.33 -23.52
C GLY A 13 21.00 -29.25 -24.54
N CYS A 14 20.96 -28.03 -24.03
CA CYS A 14 21.88 -26.97 -24.41
C CYS A 14 22.37 -26.35 -23.10
N VAL A 15 23.66 -26.53 -22.79
CA VAL A 15 24.36 -25.70 -21.82
C VAL A 15 24.62 -24.37 -22.53
N ALA A 16 23.88 -23.34 -22.14
CA ALA A 16 24.21 -21.95 -22.43
C ALA A 16 24.32 -21.21 -21.09
N LEU A 17 25.56 -20.93 -20.68
CA LEU A 17 25.86 -19.88 -19.70
C LEU A 17 25.48 -18.55 -20.36
N GLY A 18 24.42 -17.92 -19.91
CA GLY A 18 24.00 -16.64 -20.45
C GLY A 18 22.91 -16.02 -19.60
N TRP A 19 23.28 -14.95 -18.90
CA TRP A 19 22.43 -13.95 -18.25
C TRP A 19 21.07 -14.43 -17.74
N SER A 20 20.93 -14.48 -16.41
CA SER A 20 19.63 -14.33 -15.76
C SER A 20 19.07 -12.96 -16.17
N ALA A 21 18.41 -12.89 -17.32
CA ALA A 21 17.56 -11.77 -17.65
C ALA A 21 16.54 -11.66 -16.50
N PRO A 22 16.36 -10.48 -15.88
CA PRO A 22 15.29 -10.32 -14.93
C PRO A 22 14.02 -10.69 -15.69
N VAL A 23 13.36 -11.77 -15.27
CA VAL A 23 11.96 -11.98 -15.58
C VAL A 23 11.27 -10.76 -15.02
N ALA A 24 10.98 -9.81 -15.92
CA ALA A 24 10.03 -8.75 -15.67
C ALA A 24 8.71 -9.47 -15.43
N THR A 25 8.44 -9.79 -14.17
CA THR A 25 7.09 -10.05 -13.71
C THR A 25 6.32 -8.81 -14.10
N ALA A 26 5.38 -8.95 -15.04
CA ALA A 26 4.39 -7.94 -15.29
C ALA A 26 3.63 -7.75 -13.96
N VAL A 27 4.08 -6.75 -13.19
CA VAL A 27 3.37 -6.24 -12.03
C VAL A 27 2.19 -5.52 -12.62
N ASP A 28 0.99 -5.95 -12.25
CA ASP A 28 -0.27 -5.37 -12.69
C ASP A 28 -0.18 -3.83 -12.57
N ASP A 29 -0.37 -3.14 -13.68
CA ASP A 29 -0.04 -1.74 -13.90
C ASP A 29 -0.98 -0.84 -13.10
N THR A 30 -0.60 -0.54 -11.85
CA THR A 30 -0.73 0.76 -11.14
C THR A 30 -0.49 0.57 -9.64
N ASP A 31 0.77 0.69 -9.20
CA ASP A 31 1.07 0.75 -7.78
C ASP A 31 0.30 1.93 -7.13
N LEU A 32 -0.30 1.68 -5.96
CA LEU A 32 -0.98 2.72 -5.18
C LEU A 32 0.04 3.77 -4.73
N ILE A 33 -0.32 5.05 -4.87
CA ILE A 33 0.56 6.16 -4.48
C ILE A 33 -0.06 6.91 -3.32
N GLY A 34 0.51 6.71 -2.13
CA GLY A 34 0.17 7.47 -0.92
C GLY A 34 1.09 8.68 -0.74
N THR A 35 0.55 9.78 -0.21
CA THR A 35 1.35 10.92 0.28
C THR A 35 0.76 11.50 1.57
N VAL A 36 1.61 12.16 2.36
CA VAL A 36 1.24 12.89 3.58
C VAL A 36 1.85 14.29 3.56
N SER A 37 1.08 15.30 3.94
CA SER A 37 1.52 16.71 3.98
C SER A 37 0.96 17.45 5.20
N PRO A 38 1.80 18.10 6.01
CA PRO A 38 3.26 18.09 5.94
C PRO A 38 3.83 16.70 6.25
N SER A 39 4.99 16.37 5.67
CA SER A 39 5.71 15.11 5.97
C SER A 39 6.40 15.11 7.34
N THR A 40 6.48 16.28 7.97
CA THR A 40 6.97 16.49 9.34
C THR A 40 5.91 17.24 10.12
N ALA A 41 5.42 16.67 11.21
CA ALA A 41 4.31 17.22 12.00
C ALA A 41 4.54 17.02 13.50
N ARG A 42 3.94 17.88 14.33
CA ARG A 42 3.94 17.76 15.79
C ARG A 42 2.78 16.89 16.28
N LEU A 43 2.87 16.41 17.52
CA LEU A 43 1.71 15.84 18.20
C LEU A 43 0.57 16.87 18.29
N GLY A 44 -0.64 16.44 17.98
CA GLY A 44 -1.83 17.28 17.90
C GLY A 44 -1.97 18.05 16.58
N GLU A 45 -0.99 17.99 15.68
CA GLU A 45 -1.08 18.64 14.37
C GLU A 45 -1.88 17.79 13.37
N THR A 46 -2.60 18.47 12.47
CA THR A 46 -3.36 17.83 11.41
C THR A 46 -2.50 17.72 10.15
N VAL A 47 -2.45 16.51 9.59
CA VAL A 47 -1.83 16.22 8.29
C VAL A 47 -2.89 15.89 7.26
N ARG A 48 -2.63 16.24 6.01
CA ARG A 48 -3.42 15.84 4.85
C ARG A 48 -2.85 14.55 4.28
N LEU A 49 -3.72 13.58 4.08
CA LEU A 49 -3.43 12.30 3.45
C LEU A 49 -3.96 12.33 2.02
N THR A 50 -3.27 11.69 1.09
CA THR A 50 -3.73 11.54 -0.29
C THR A 50 -3.33 10.18 -0.82
N LEU A 51 -4.28 9.48 -1.43
CA LEU A 51 -4.09 8.19 -2.07
C LEU A 51 -4.54 8.28 -3.53
N ARG A 52 -3.71 7.79 -4.45
CA ARG A 52 -3.95 7.82 -5.90
C ARG A 52 -3.90 6.41 -6.47
N ASN A 53 -4.38 6.30 -7.70
CA ASN A 53 -4.46 5.06 -8.48
C ASN A 53 -5.44 4.03 -7.89
N CYS A 54 -6.47 4.49 -7.18
CA CYS A 54 -7.59 3.62 -6.83
C CYS A 54 -8.39 3.28 -8.08
N GLY A 55 -8.72 1.99 -8.26
CA GLY A 55 -9.53 1.52 -9.39
C GLY A 55 -10.92 2.17 -9.43
N ASN A 56 -11.52 2.44 -8.27
CA ASN A 56 -12.74 3.23 -8.16
C ASN A 56 -12.66 4.20 -6.96
N PRO A 57 -12.28 5.47 -7.15
CA PRO A 57 -12.19 6.44 -6.05
C PRO A 57 -13.56 6.80 -5.46
N SER A 58 -14.67 6.56 -6.16
CA SER A 58 -16.01 6.92 -5.66
C SER A 58 -16.44 6.07 -4.46
N GLU A 59 -15.79 4.92 -4.24
CA GLU A 59 -16.01 4.05 -3.07
C GLU A 59 -15.24 4.53 -1.82
N GLY A 60 -14.44 5.57 -1.96
CA GLY A 60 -13.61 6.10 -0.89
C GLY A 60 -12.43 5.20 -0.55
N GLY A 61 -11.84 5.45 0.61
CA GLY A 61 -10.75 4.64 1.15
C GLY A 61 -10.58 4.86 2.64
N LEU A 62 -9.60 4.16 3.20
CA LEU A 62 -9.26 4.24 4.60
C LEU A 62 -7.76 4.48 4.76
N ALA A 63 -7.42 5.35 5.69
CA ALA A 63 -6.11 5.42 6.27
C ALA A 63 -6.17 4.91 7.70
N GLU A 64 -5.33 3.91 7.99
CA GLU A 64 -5.15 3.28 9.29
C GLU A 64 -6.37 2.57 9.87
N GLY A 65 -6.14 1.42 10.52
CA GLY A 65 -7.21 0.58 11.06
C GLY A 65 -6.89 -0.91 11.03
N SER A 66 -7.75 -1.69 11.67
CA SER A 66 -7.70 -3.17 11.74
C SER A 66 -7.63 -3.85 10.36
N LEU A 67 -7.94 -3.11 9.29
CA LEU A 67 -8.06 -3.57 7.91
C LEU A 67 -6.79 -3.40 7.07
N VAL A 68 -5.72 -2.79 7.61
CA VAL A 68 -4.49 -2.54 6.83
C VAL A 68 -3.30 -3.40 7.28
N GLY A 69 -3.43 -4.19 8.36
CA GLY A 69 -2.35 -5.09 8.79
C GLY A 69 -2.40 -5.66 10.22
N GLY A 70 -3.59 -5.95 10.76
CA GLY A 70 -3.70 -6.71 12.01
C GLY A 70 -4.10 -5.87 13.23
N GLU A 71 -5.37 -5.99 13.58
CA GLU A 71 -5.99 -5.87 14.92
C GLU A 71 -5.81 -4.61 15.78
N SER A 72 -4.94 -3.64 15.46
CA SER A 72 -5.00 -2.34 16.14
C SER A 72 -4.28 -1.21 15.41
N THR A 73 -4.83 0.01 15.50
CA THR A 73 -4.15 1.26 15.17
C THR A 73 -3.07 1.65 16.20
N ALA A 74 -2.80 0.82 17.21
CA ALA A 74 -1.96 1.19 18.35
C ALA A 74 -0.50 1.52 18.00
N ARG A 75 -0.08 1.26 16.76
CA ARG A 75 1.26 1.57 16.25
C ARG A 75 1.28 2.70 15.23
N SER A 76 0.12 3.14 14.75
CA SER A 76 0.06 4.26 13.81
C SER A 76 0.09 5.59 14.56
N PRO A 77 0.77 6.61 14.01
CA PRO A 77 0.73 7.96 14.56
C PRO A 77 -0.66 8.61 14.50
N ILE A 78 -1.59 8.08 13.71
CA ILE A 78 -2.95 8.61 13.53
C ILE A 78 -4.03 7.58 13.92
N GLY A 79 -5.26 8.05 14.09
CA GLY A 79 -6.44 7.20 14.18
C GLY A 79 -7.00 6.80 12.81
N ILE A 80 -8.01 5.92 12.82
CA ILE A 80 -8.75 5.54 11.61
C ILE A 80 -9.33 6.79 10.95
N THR A 81 -9.03 6.97 9.67
CA THR A 81 -9.42 8.16 8.89
C THR A 81 -10.03 7.72 7.57
N ASN A 82 -11.25 8.20 7.28
CA ASN A 82 -11.84 8.01 5.96
C ASN A 82 -11.17 8.91 4.93
N LEU A 83 -11.03 8.39 3.72
CA LEU A 83 -10.55 9.13 2.55
C LEU A 83 -11.69 9.23 1.54
N GLU A 84 -11.91 10.44 1.01
CA GLU A 84 -12.98 10.73 0.07
C GLU A 84 -12.40 11.20 -1.27
N ALA A 85 -13.10 10.92 -2.37
CA ALA A 85 -12.67 11.37 -3.68
C ALA A 85 -12.67 12.90 -3.78
N ASP A 86 -11.57 13.47 -4.26
CA ASP A 86 -11.50 14.85 -4.70
C ASP A 86 -11.81 14.99 -6.20
N ALA A 87 -11.87 16.23 -6.69
CA ALA A 87 -12.15 16.52 -8.10
C ALA A 87 -11.09 15.98 -9.08
N SER A 88 -9.91 15.57 -8.60
CA SER A 88 -8.86 14.94 -9.41
C SER A 88 -8.98 13.42 -9.49
N GLY A 89 -9.94 12.83 -8.78
CA GLY A 89 -10.07 11.37 -8.64
C GLY A 89 -9.07 10.77 -7.65
N ALA A 90 -8.37 11.59 -6.86
CA ALA A 90 -7.57 11.12 -5.74
C ALA A 90 -8.44 11.00 -4.49
N LEU A 91 -8.12 10.06 -3.61
CA LEU A 91 -8.73 9.98 -2.30
C LEU A 91 -7.97 10.85 -1.31
N VAL A 92 -8.67 11.66 -0.53
CA VAL A 92 -8.08 12.65 0.37
C VAL A 92 -8.75 12.59 1.74
N GLY A 93 -7.96 12.81 2.78
CA GLY A 93 -8.48 12.89 4.15
C GLY A 93 -7.55 13.71 5.03
N THR A 94 -8.01 14.03 6.23
CA THR A 94 -7.22 14.74 7.23
C THR A 94 -7.16 13.93 8.51
N ALA A 95 -5.96 13.78 9.06
CA ALA A 95 -5.73 13.01 10.27
C ALA A 95 -4.91 13.81 11.26
N THR A 96 -5.18 13.65 12.56
CA THR A 96 -4.39 14.28 13.62
C THR A 96 -3.35 13.30 14.14
N ILE A 97 -2.11 13.77 14.32
CA ILE A 97 -1.05 12.98 14.95
C ILE A 97 -1.36 12.87 16.46
N VAL A 98 -1.72 11.67 16.92
CA VAL A 98 -2.20 11.44 18.30
C VAL A 98 -1.41 10.38 19.07
N ASN A 99 -0.73 9.46 18.38
CA ASN A 99 -0.11 8.30 19.01
C ASN A 99 1.32 8.09 18.48
N ALA A 100 2.20 9.05 18.75
CA ALA A 100 3.56 9.02 18.25
C ALA A 100 4.56 9.58 19.27
N LYS A 101 5.82 9.15 19.20
CA LYS A 101 6.90 9.71 20.03
C LYS A 101 7.58 10.86 19.29
N PRO A 102 7.82 12.01 19.95
CA PRO A 102 8.59 13.10 19.38
C PRO A 102 9.98 12.65 18.92
N GLY A 103 10.40 13.07 17.72
CA GLY A 103 11.68 12.70 17.12
C GLY A 103 11.71 11.35 16.40
N GLU A 104 10.62 10.57 16.42
CA GLU A 104 10.52 9.29 15.71
C GLU A 104 9.80 9.43 14.35
N ARG A 105 9.84 8.36 13.55
CA ARG A 105 9.07 8.25 12.30
C ARG A 105 7.90 7.31 12.55
N GLY A 106 6.71 7.71 12.11
CA GLY A 106 5.53 6.86 12.08
C GLY A 106 5.19 6.45 10.65
N THR A 107 4.71 5.23 10.48
CA THR A 107 4.14 4.76 9.20
C THR A 107 2.64 4.94 9.22
N VAL A 108 2.10 5.55 8.17
CA VAL A 108 0.69 5.66 7.88
C VAL A 108 0.35 4.73 6.71
N PHE A 109 -0.62 3.83 6.86
CA PHE A 109 -1.08 2.95 5.80
C PHE A 109 -2.40 3.44 5.18
N LEU A 110 -2.49 3.44 3.86
CA LEU A 110 -3.67 3.86 3.11
C LEU A 110 -4.12 2.76 2.16
N ALA A 111 -5.42 2.52 2.07
CA ALA A 111 -6.01 1.54 1.16
C ALA A 111 -7.27 2.11 0.49
N CYS A 112 -7.52 1.69 -0.75
CA CYS A 112 -8.75 2.01 -1.47
C CYS A 112 -9.87 1.07 -0.98
N SER A 113 -11.09 1.57 -0.79
CA SER A 113 -12.21 0.69 -0.38
C SER A 113 -12.50 -0.40 -1.40
N SER A 114 -12.26 -0.11 -2.68
CA SER A 114 -12.42 -1.05 -3.79
C SER A 114 -11.47 -2.25 -3.73
N ASP A 115 -10.33 -2.12 -3.03
CA ASP A 115 -9.34 -3.19 -2.84
C ASP A 115 -8.51 -2.93 -1.57
N MET A 116 -8.96 -3.45 -0.44
CA MET A 116 -8.27 -3.32 0.85
C MET A 116 -7.03 -4.21 0.97
N THR A 117 -6.75 -5.07 -0.01
CA THR A 117 -5.55 -5.93 0.00
C THR A 117 -4.32 -5.22 -0.52
N LYS A 118 -4.50 -4.14 -1.29
CA LYS A 118 -3.45 -3.26 -1.76
C LYS A 118 -3.32 -2.06 -0.83
N VAL A 119 -2.11 -1.82 -0.34
CA VAL A 119 -1.82 -0.80 0.66
C VAL A 119 -0.67 0.08 0.19
N ALA A 120 -0.86 1.39 0.30
CA ALA A 120 0.21 2.37 0.20
C ALA A 120 0.73 2.72 1.60
N GLU A 121 2.05 2.64 1.78
CA GLU A 121 2.72 3.07 3.01
C GLU A 121 3.29 4.47 2.83
N VAL A 122 3.03 5.36 3.79
CA VAL A 122 3.66 6.69 3.83
C VAL A 122 4.28 6.93 5.18
N THR A 123 5.41 7.63 5.20
CA THR A 123 6.10 7.97 6.45
C THR A 123 5.83 9.41 6.83
N VAL A 124 5.47 9.63 8.09
CA VAL A 124 5.45 10.95 8.72
C VAL A 124 6.55 11.03 9.78
N THR A 125 7.28 12.14 9.81
CA THR A 125 8.29 12.43 10.82
C THR A 125 7.66 13.24 11.95
N ILE A 126 7.85 12.81 13.19
CA ILE A 126 7.30 13.52 14.35
C ILE A 126 8.33 14.53 14.82
N ALA A 127 7.98 15.81 14.74
CA ALA A 127 8.83 16.88 15.26
C ALA A 127 9.06 16.72 16.78
N PRO A 128 10.25 17.11 17.28
CA PRO A 128 10.54 17.13 18.71
C PRO A 128 9.69 18.15 19.49
#